data_AF-A0A397SHJ5-F1
#
_entry.id   AF-A0A397SHJ5-F1
#
_cell.length_a   1.000
_cell.length_b   1.000
_cell.length_c   1.000
_cell.angle_alpha   90.00
_cell.angle_beta   90.00
_cell.angle_gamma   90.00
#
_symmetry.space_group_name_H-M   'P 1'
#
loop_
_entity.id
_entity.type
_entity.pdbx_description
1 polymer ?
#
loop_
_entity_poly.entity_id
_entity_poly.type
_entity_poly.pdbx_seq_one_letter_code
_entity_poly.pdbx_strand_id
1 'polypeptide(L)'
;MFRRSSNTTNMEQRNDNNKNNKICFNCKRPGHFARDCRALREVKSTIRNSQNTRVTKRTQVFKHKEKKPKKKVAWSEEDETYRQTIVKCAKAFANAEQEVLSIPGTSADEDITYAVSLLNEQNRAETWPERFEPKYDLSLAESPVKEALVAGRILIEFSNLTAKLHQELNYDPYWAINETSRIFSKVRGVEYDGDNLEWYDLGECDNSMEGLYTKKCISMDSNIF
;
A
#
# COMPACT_ATOMS: atom_id res chain seq x y z
N MET A 1 -9.81 10.18 -53.42
CA MET A 1 -9.31 11.57 -53.56
C MET A 1 -9.04 12.08 -52.13
N PHE A 2 -7.82 12.01 -51.59
CA PHE A 2 -6.74 13.03 -51.65
C PHE A 2 -7.30 14.46 -51.47
N ARG A 3 -6.87 15.29 -50.50
CA ARG A 3 -5.51 15.54 -50.00
C ARG A 3 -5.47 16.02 -48.54
N ARG A 4 -4.46 15.55 -47.80
CA ARG A 4 -3.79 16.29 -46.72
C ARG A 4 -3.19 17.58 -47.29
N SER A 5 -3.38 18.71 -46.63
CA SER A 5 -2.65 19.94 -46.94
C SER A 5 -1.62 20.20 -45.85
N SER A 6 -0.36 20.04 -46.25
CA SER A 6 0.84 20.44 -45.51
C SER A 6 0.98 21.95 -45.58
N ASN A 7 1.30 22.61 -44.47
CA ASN A 7 2.07 23.86 -44.50
C ASN A 7 3.02 23.87 -43.31
N THR A 8 4.28 23.60 -43.63
CA THR A 8 5.47 23.76 -42.78
C THR A 8 6.02 25.19 -42.90
N THR A 9 6.82 25.56 -41.89
CA THR A 9 7.64 26.78 -41.70
C THR A 9 6.86 27.94 -41.06
N ASN A 10 7.25 28.50 -39.91
CA ASN A 10 8.58 28.78 -39.38
C ASN A 10 8.65 28.50 -37.86
N MET A 11 9.60 27.65 -37.45
CA MET A 11 10.10 27.67 -36.08
C MET A 11 11.01 28.90 -35.96
N GLU A 12 10.49 30.00 -35.40
CA GLU A 12 11.36 31.05 -34.91
C GLU A 12 12.11 30.55 -33.69
N GLN A 13 13.39 30.27 -33.95
CA GLN A 13 14.45 30.03 -33.01
C GLN A 13 14.43 31.07 -31.89
N ARG A 14 13.93 30.70 -30.72
CA ARG A 14 14.40 31.30 -29.47
C ARG A 14 15.80 30.75 -29.23
N ASN A 15 16.75 31.59 -29.58
CA ASN A 15 18.20 31.43 -29.51
C ASN A 15 18.65 30.95 -28.11
N ASP A 16 18.82 29.64 -27.93
CA ASP A 16 19.60 29.05 -26.83
C ASP A 16 21.10 29.22 -27.09
N ASN A 17 21.56 30.47 -27.20
CA ASN A 17 22.97 30.82 -27.28
C ASN A 17 23.59 30.92 -25.89
N ASN A 18 23.49 29.84 -25.09
CA ASN A 18 24.27 29.71 -23.86
C ASN A 18 24.77 28.29 -23.62
N LYS A 19 25.40 27.68 -24.63
CA LYS A 19 26.13 26.41 -24.49
C LYS A 19 27.59 26.58 -24.01
N ASN A 20 28.04 27.80 -23.74
CA ASN A 20 29.45 28.07 -23.40
C ASN A 20 29.72 28.46 -21.92
N ASN A 21 28.72 28.69 -21.07
CA ASN A 21 28.95 29.06 -19.66
C ASN A 21 28.79 27.93 -18.63
N LYS A 22 28.82 26.66 -19.05
CA LYS A 22 28.78 25.55 -18.09
C LYS A 22 30.18 25.33 -17.52
N ILE A 23 30.42 25.95 -16.37
CA ILE A 23 31.65 25.79 -15.58
C ILE A 23 31.58 24.48 -14.80
N CYS A 24 32.59 23.62 -14.98
CA CYS A 24 32.69 22.36 -14.27
C CYS A 24 32.81 22.59 -12.76
N PHE A 25 31.92 22.00 -11.97
CA PHE A 25 31.93 22.18 -10.50
C PHE A 25 33.16 21.56 -9.82
N ASN A 26 33.85 20.62 -10.46
CA ASN A 26 35.06 19.98 -9.96
C ASN A 26 36.31 20.86 -10.19
N CYS A 27 36.65 21.18 -11.45
CA CYS A 27 37.89 21.91 -11.78
C CYS A 27 37.71 23.40 -12.10
N LYS A 28 36.47 23.91 -12.05
CA LYS A 28 36.08 25.31 -12.34
C LYS A 28 36.45 25.81 -13.75
N ARG A 29 36.63 24.90 -14.72
CA ARG A 29 36.86 25.26 -16.14
C ARG A 29 35.57 25.12 -16.96
N PRO A 30 35.30 26.03 -17.91
CA PRO A 30 34.12 25.95 -18.77
C PRO A 30 34.25 24.82 -19.81
N GLY A 31 33.13 24.46 -20.44
CA GLY A 31 33.08 23.57 -21.61
C GLY A 31 32.75 22.09 -21.33
N HIS A 32 32.60 21.68 -20.06
CA HIS A 32 32.19 20.33 -19.69
C HIS A 32 31.52 20.28 -18.30
N PHE A 33 30.78 19.20 -18.02
CA PHE A 33 30.16 18.96 -16.71
C PHE A 33 31.10 18.19 -15.77
N ALA A 34 30.86 18.28 -14.45
CA ALA A 34 31.68 17.59 -13.44
C ALA A 34 31.71 16.05 -13.59
N ARG A 35 30.67 15.47 -14.22
CA ARG A 35 30.63 14.04 -14.53
C ARG A 35 31.60 13.63 -15.65
N ASP A 36 31.87 14.55 -16.58
CA ASP A 36 32.73 14.36 -17.75
C ASP A 36 34.14 14.95 -17.52
N CYS A 37 34.44 15.37 -16.29
CA CYS A 37 35.71 15.99 -15.92
C CYS A 37 36.82 14.95 -15.79
N ARG A 38 37.89 15.13 -16.56
CA ARG A 38 39.08 14.25 -16.54
C ARG A 38 40.08 14.57 -15.41
N ALA A 39 39.82 15.61 -14.61
CA ALA A 39 40.61 15.89 -13.42
C ALA A 39 40.18 14.98 -12.27
N LEU A 40 41.13 14.51 -11.45
CA LEU A 40 40.83 13.80 -10.21
C LEU A 40 39.86 14.63 -9.37
N ARG A 41 38.78 14.00 -8.90
CA ARG A 41 37.77 14.68 -8.07
C ARG A 41 38.35 14.93 -6.69
N GLU A 42 38.55 16.20 -6.33
CA GLU A 42 38.90 16.56 -4.95
C GLU A 42 37.62 16.53 -4.10
N VAL A 43 37.51 15.55 -3.21
CA VAL A 43 36.46 15.51 -2.19
C VAL A 43 36.83 16.51 -1.09
N LYS A 44 36.28 17.74 -1.16
CA LYS A 44 36.41 18.71 -0.07
C LYS A 44 35.40 18.36 1.02
N SER A 45 35.83 17.61 2.02
CA SER A 45 35.11 17.45 3.28
C SER A 45 35.12 18.79 4.02
N THR A 46 33.95 19.40 4.19
CA THR A 46 33.79 20.51 5.13
C THR A 46 33.89 19.99 6.56
N ILE A 47 35.08 20.05 7.15
CA ILE A 47 35.27 20.05 8.61
C ILE A 47 36.12 21.27 8.95
N ARG A 48 35.57 22.17 9.79
CA ARG A 48 36.30 23.31 10.38
C ARG A 48 37.36 22.78 11.36
N ASN A 49 38.56 23.33 11.21
CA ASN A 49 39.84 23.03 11.87
C ASN A 49 39.80 22.91 13.42
N SER A 50 40.66 22.06 14.01
CA SER A 50 41.94 22.53 14.60
C SER A 50 42.64 21.45 15.44
N GLN A 51 43.92 21.23 15.09
CA GLN A 51 45.06 20.81 15.90
C GLN A 51 45.18 19.39 16.47
N ASN A 52 46.42 18.93 16.39
CA ASN A 52 46.92 17.57 16.40
C ASN A 52 47.43 17.22 17.80
N THR A 53 46.82 16.23 18.47
CA THR A 53 47.45 15.56 19.62
C THR A 53 47.34 14.05 19.50
N ARG A 54 48.51 13.43 19.44
CA ARG A 54 48.83 12.00 19.37
C ARG A 54 48.04 11.17 20.40
N VAL A 55 47.04 10.39 19.97
CA VAL A 55 46.40 9.33 20.76
C VAL A 55 46.11 8.11 19.87
N THR A 56 46.24 6.94 20.48
CA THR A 56 46.37 5.57 19.96
C THR A 56 45.30 5.09 18.97
N LYS A 57 45.73 4.26 18.01
CA LYS A 57 44.87 3.53 17.07
C LYS A 57 43.82 2.70 17.84
N ARG A 58 42.54 3.06 17.71
CA ARG A 58 41.41 2.16 18.01
C ARG A 58 40.75 1.79 16.68
N THR A 59 40.88 0.53 16.32
CA THR A 59 40.21 -0.11 15.17
C THR A 59 38.71 0.06 15.35
N GLN A 60 38.07 0.95 14.60
CA GLN A 60 36.62 1.08 14.64
C GLN A 60 36.02 -0.06 13.83
N VAL A 61 35.49 -1.05 14.55
CA VAL A 61 34.69 -2.15 14.02
C VAL A 61 33.56 -1.55 13.18
N PHE A 62 33.49 -1.92 11.90
CA PHE A 62 32.32 -1.63 11.07
C PHE A 62 31.11 -2.29 11.73
N LYS A 63 30.22 -1.48 12.29
CA LYS A 63 28.91 -1.98 12.75
C LYS A 63 28.20 -2.51 11.51
N HIS A 64 27.94 -3.82 11.50
CA HIS A 64 27.01 -4.42 10.55
C HIS A 64 25.71 -3.63 10.59
N LYS A 65 25.20 -3.25 9.40
CA LYS A 65 23.82 -2.79 9.22
C LYS A 65 22.92 -3.75 10.01
N GLU A 66 22.16 -3.23 10.98
CA GLU A 66 21.16 -4.03 11.69
C GLU A 66 20.26 -4.68 10.64
N LYS A 67 20.25 -6.02 10.61
CA LYS A 67 19.31 -6.76 9.77
C LYS A 67 17.92 -6.44 10.33
N LYS A 68 17.05 -5.82 9.52
CA LYS A 68 15.63 -5.62 9.88
C LYS A 68 15.11 -6.92 10.53
N PRO A 69 14.34 -6.86 11.63
CA PRO A 69 13.82 -8.06 12.27
C PRO A 69 13.07 -8.89 11.23
N LYS A 70 13.31 -10.21 11.22
CA LYS A 70 12.60 -11.12 10.31
C LYS A 70 11.13 -11.11 10.73
N LYS A 71 10.25 -10.70 9.81
CA LYS A 71 8.80 -10.86 9.97
C LYS A 71 8.43 -12.35 9.90
N LYS A 72 7.34 -12.75 10.55
CA LYS A 72 6.82 -14.13 10.43
C LYS A 72 6.32 -14.35 8.98
N VAL A 73 6.80 -15.42 8.34
CA VAL A 73 6.43 -15.83 6.96
C VAL A 73 5.84 -17.25 6.91
N ALA A 74 5.41 -17.73 8.06
CA ALA A 74 4.69 -18.99 8.26
C ALA A 74 3.93 -18.88 9.58
N TRP A 75 2.79 -19.59 9.70
CA TRP A 75 2.02 -19.62 10.94
C TRP A 75 2.89 -20.02 12.14
N SER A 76 2.71 -19.31 13.25
CA SER A 76 3.29 -19.64 14.54
C SER A 76 2.29 -20.53 15.28
N GLU A 77 2.77 -21.49 16.06
CA GLU A 77 1.89 -22.37 16.85
C GLU A 77 1.04 -21.58 17.85
N GLU A 78 1.57 -20.46 18.37
CA GLU A 78 0.86 -19.57 19.30
C GLU A 78 -0.35 -18.85 18.68
N ASP A 79 -0.34 -18.70 17.35
CA ASP A 79 -1.34 -17.95 16.58
C ASP A 79 -2.43 -18.88 15.99
N GLU A 80 -2.46 -20.17 16.35
CA GLU A 80 -3.40 -21.15 15.80
C GLU A 80 -4.86 -20.81 16.13
N THR A 81 -5.15 -20.29 17.32
CA THR A 81 -6.51 -19.83 17.69
C THR A 81 -6.97 -18.65 16.81
N TYR A 82 -6.03 -17.78 16.45
CA TYR A 82 -6.26 -16.64 15.57
C TYR A 82 -6.51 -17.10 14.13
N ARG A 83 -5.69 -18.03 13.64
CA ARG A 83 -5.88 -18.69 12.35
C ARG A 83 -7.25 -19.36 12.25
N GLN A 84 -7.71 -20.05 13.30
CA GLN A 84 -9.05 -20.64 13.35
C GLN A 84 -10.16 -19.59 13.29
N THR A 85 -9.93 -18.41 13.88
CA THR A 85 -10.88 -17.28 13.83
C THR A 85 -11.02 -16.77 12.40
N ILE A 86 -9.91 -16.59 11.68
CA ILE A 86 -9.91 -16.24 10.24
C ILE A 86 -10.67 -17.29 9.42
N VAL A 87 -10.38 -18.58 9.63
CA VAL A 87 -11.08 -19.68 8.92
C VAL A 87 -12.58 -19.67 9.20
N LYS A 88 -12.99 -19.43 10.46
CA LYS A 88 -14.40 -19.34 10.84
C LYS A 88 -15.08 -18.14 10.16
N CYS A 89 -14.41 -16.99 10.12
CA CYS A 89 -14.89 -15.78 9.46
C CYS A 89 -15.07 -16.02 7.94
N ALA A 90 -14.07 -16.62 7.28
CA ALA A 90 -14.15 -16.98 5.86
C ALA A 90 -15.33 -17.91 5.54
N LYS A 91 -15.57 -18.93 6.38
CA LYS A 91 -16.74 -19.82 6.23
C LYS A 91 -18.06 -19.07 6.40
N ALA A 92 -18.13 -18.17 7.37
CA ALA A 92 -19.33 -17.36 7.58
C ALA A 92 -19.59 -16.43 6.39
N PHE A 93 -18.54 -15.84 5.81
CA PHE A 93 -18.64 -15.01 4.62
C PHE A 93 -19.13 -15.82 3.42
N ALA A 94 -18.53 -16.98 3.13
CA ALA A 94 -18.95 -17.83 2.03
C ALA A 94 -20.43 -18.22 2.13
N ASN A 95 -20.91 -18.52 3.33
CA ASN A 95 -22.33 -18.79 3.55
C ASN A 95 -23.21 -17.55 3.27
N ALA A 96 -22.85 -16.40 3.83
CA ALA A 96 -23.60 -15.16 3.64
C ALA A 96 -23.62 -14.70 2.17
N GLU A 97 -22.52 -14.91 1.45
CA GLU A 97 -22.42 -14.69 0.01
C GLU A 97 -23.38 -15.59 -0.77
N GLN A 98 -23.47 -16.88 -0.43
CA GLN A 98 -24.44 -17.79 -1.06
C GLN A 98 -25.89 -17.36 -0.80
N GLU A 99 -26.20 -16.82 0.38
CA GLU A 99 -27.53 -16.24 0.65
C GLU A 99 -27.83 -15.06 -0.29
N VAL A 100 -26.87 -14.16 -0.51
CA VAL A 100 -27.03 -13.03 -1.46
C VAL A 100 -27.22 -13.55 -2.88
N LEU A 101 -26.42 -14.53 -3.31
CA LEU A 101 -26.53 -15.16 -4.65
C LEU A 101 -27.86 -15.90 -4.87
N SER A 102 -28.52 -16.36 -3.80
CA SER A 102 -29.79 -17.07 -3.89
C SER A 102 -30.96 -16.15 -4.26
N ILE A 103 -30.80 -14.83 -4.13
CA ILE A 103 -31.85 -13.85 -4.39
C ILE A 103 -31.91 -13.53 -5.91
N PRO A 104 -33.08 -13.56 -6.55
CA PRO A 104 -33.17 -13.25 -7.98
C PRO A 104 -32.77 -11.81 -8.30
N GLY A 105 -31.89 -11.63 -9.28
CA GLY A 105 -31.50 -10.31 -9.79
C GLY A 105 -30.39 -9.62 -9.00
N THR A 106 -29.74 -10.31 -8.08
CA THR A 106 -28.56 -9.83 -7.35
C THR A 106 -27.25 -10.25 -8.02
N SER A 107 -26.20 -9.48 -7.75
CA SER A 107 -24.81 -9.81 -8.04
C SER A 107 -24.05 -9.74 -6.72
N ALA A 108 -23.57 -10.88 -6.21
CA ALA A 108 -22.95 -10.89 -4.88
C ALA A 108 -21.77 -9.91 -4.77
N ASP A 109 -20.89 -9.87 -5.77
CA ASP A 109 -19.75 -8.96 -5.73
C ASP A 109 -20.19 -7.48 -5.71
N GLU A 110 -21.15 -7.09 -6.56
CA GLU A 110 -21.63 -5.70 -6.64
C GLU A 110 -22.42 -5.31 -5.38
N ASP A 111 -23.38 -6.14 -4.97
CA ASP A 111 -24.27 -5.87 -3.84
C ASP A 111 -23.50 -5.84 -2.51
N ILE A 112 -22.58 -6.79 -2.29
CA ILE A 112 -21.74 -6.83 -1.09
C ILE A 112 -20.79 -5.62 -1.08
N THR A 113 -20.19 -5.26 -2.22
CA THR A 113 -19.30 -4.10 -2.31
C THR A 113 -20.05 -2.79 -2.02
N TYR A 114 -21.26 -2.66 -2.54
CA TYR A 114 -22.13 -1.52 -2.23
C TYR A 114 -22.49 -1.49 -0.73
N ALA A 115 -22.85 -2.64 -0.14
CA ALA A 115 -23.14 -2.74 1.28
C ALA A 115 -21.95 -2.37 2.17
N VAL A 116 -20.72 -2.79 1.82
CA VAL A 116 -19.48 -2.36 2.49
C VAL A 116 -19.30 -0.85 2.43
N SER A 117 -19.62 -0.23 1.29
CA SER A 117 -19.55 1.23 1.14
C SER A 117 -20.51 1.94 2.10
N LEU A 118 -21.74 1.45 2.24
CA LEU A 118 -22.72 1.97 3.22
C LEU A 118 -22.24 1.81 4.67
N LEU A 119 -21.70 0.64 5.01
CA LEU A 119 -21.14 0.37 6.35
C LEU A 119 -19.97 1.30 6.66
N ASN A 120 -19.13 1.59 5.67
CA ASN A 120 -18.02 2.52 5.82
C ASN A 120 -18.49 3.95 6.04
N GLU A 121 -19.53 4.40 5.33
CA GLU A 121 -20.14 5.71 5.59
C GLU A 121 -20.73 5.80 7.00
N GLN A 122 -21.48 4.77 7.43
CA GLN A 122 -22.01 4.71 8.79
C GLN A 122 -20.88 4.75 9.82
N ASN A 123 -19.84 3.94 9.65
CA ASN A 123 -18.70 3.92 10.56
C ASN A 123 -17.96 5.26 10.61
N ARG A 124 -17.87 6.00 9.50
CA ARG A 124 -17.30 7.35 9.47
C ARG A 124 -18.14 8.34 10.28
N ALA A 125 -19.46 8.27 10.17
CA ALA A 125 -20.38 9.09 10.97
C ALA A 125 -20.30 8.75 12.46
N GLU A 126 -20.19 7.46 12.81
CA GLU A 126 -20.01 7.03 14.20
C GLU A 126 -18.65 7.45 14.77
N THR A 127 -17.60 7.42 13.96
CA THR A 127 -16.24 7.75 14.40
C THR A 127 -16.02 9.26 14.55
N TRP A 128 -16.64 10.07 13.69
CA TRP A 128 -16.51 11.53 13.68
C TRP A 128 -17.87 12.22 13.53
N PRO A 129 -18.74 12.14 14.56
CA PRO A 129 -20.10 12.65 14.51
C PRO A 129 -20.18 14.17 14.33
N GLU A 130 -19.13 14.90 14.73
CA GLU A 130 -19.00 16.33 14.50
C GLU A 130 -18.74 16.71 13.04
N ARG A 131 -18.30 15.75 12.21
CA ARG A 131 -17.88 15.96 10.83
C ARG A 131 -18.79 15.30 9.82
N PHE A 132 -19.43 14.20 10.20
CA PHE A 132 -20.26 13.40 9.31
C PHE A 132 -21.56 13.01 10.00
N GLU A 133 -22.67 13.24 9.31
CA GLU A 133 -23.99 12.78 9.75
C GLU A 133 -24.31 11.42 9.10
N PRO A 134 -24.98 10.49 9.82
CA PRO A 134 -25.47 9.26 9.23
C PRO A 134 -26.46 9.58 8.10
N LYS A 135 -26.17 9.09 6.88
CA LYS A 135 -27.05 9.33 5.72
C LYS A 135 -28.23 8.38 5.64
N TYR A 136 -28.06 7.16 6.13
CA TYR A 136 -29.02 6.06 5.97
C TYR A 136 -29.19 5.32 7.30
N ASP A 137 -30.42 4.94 7.61
CA ASP A 137 -30.70 3.98 8.67
C ASP A 137 -30.66 2.56 8.09
N LEU A 138 -29.50 1.91 8.22
CA LEU A 138 -29.28 0.57 7.67
C LEU A 138 -30.09 -0.52 8.40
N SER A 139 -30.73 -0.21 9.54
CA SER A 139 -31.61 -1.17 10.24
C SER A 139 -32.92 -1.41 9.49
N LEU A 140 -33.31 -0.46 8.62
CA LEU A 140 -34.52 -0.52 7.80
C LEU A 140 -34.28 -1.15 6.42
N ALA A 141 -33.07 -1.67 6.16
CA ALA A 141 -32.75 -2.27 4.87
C ALA A 141 -33.62 -3.50 4.60
N GLU A 142 -34.20 -3.53 3.41
CA GLU A 142 -34.95 -4.68 2.88
C GLU A 142 -34.05 -5.56 2.00
N SER A 143 -34.55 -6.73 1.62
CA SER A 143 -33.84 -7.63 0.71
C SER A 143 -33.74 -7.00 -0.70
N PRO A 144 -32.59 -7.09 -1.40
CA PRO A 144 -31.38 -7.87 -1.06
C PRO A 144 -30.33 -7.14 -0.20
N VAL A 145 -30.51 -5.84 0.03
CA VAL A 145 -29.52 -5.00 0.73
C VAL A 145 -29.28 -5.50 2.15
N LYS A 146 -30.32 -5.99 2.82
CA LYS A 146 -30.23 -6.59 4.15
C LYS A 146 -29.24 -7.75 4.21
N GLU A 147 -29.32 -8.69 3.27
CA GLU A 147 -28.41 -9.85 3.19
C GLU A 147 -27.00 -9.41 2.81
N ALA A 148 -26.88 -8.48 1.86
CA ALA A 148 -25.60 -7.91 1.45
C ALA A 148 -24.90 -7.17 2.62
N LEU A 149 -25.65 -6.49 3.50
CA LEU A 149 -25.12 -5.87 4.72
C LEU A 149 -24.59 -6.89 5.73
N VAL A 150 -25.19 -8.08 5.81
CA VAL A 150 -24.65 -9.17 6.65
C VAL A 150 -23.31 -9.65 6.09
N ALA A 151 -23.26 -9.97 4.80
CA ALA A 151 -22.02 -10.39 4.13
C ALA A 151 -20.93 -9.31 4.21
N GLY A 152 -21.28 -8.05 3.97
CA GLY A 152 -20.37 -6.91 4.05
C GLY A 152 -19.77 -6.70 5.45
N ARG A 153 -20.55 -6.88 6.53
CA ARG A 153 -20.01 -6.82 7.90
C ARG A 153 -18.99 -7.93 8.15
N ILE A 154 -19.26 -9.14 7.66
CA ILE A 154 -18.33 -10.27 7.81
C ILE A 154 -17.05 -10.01 7.00
N LEU A 155 -17.15 -9.43 5.80
CA LEU A 155 -16.00 -9.07 4.98
C LEU A 155 -15.12 -8.01 5.65
N ILE A 156 -15.72 -6.98 6.25
CA ILE A 156 -15.00 -5.97 7.04
C ILE A 156 -14.27 -6.63 8.22
N GLU A 157 -14.92 -7.56 8.92
CA GLU A 157 -14.29 -8.29 10.01
C GLU A 157 -13.12 -9.15 9.53
N PHE A 158 -13.27 -9.83 8.39
CA PHE A 158 -12.20 -10.59 7.75
C PHE A 158 -11.01 -9.69 7.43
N SER A 159 -11.25 -8.52 6.82
CA SER A 159 -10.21 -7.53 6.51
C SER A 159 -9.49 -7.04 7.78
N ASN A 160 -10.24 -6.73 8.85
CA ASN A 160 -9.66 -6.36 10.14
C ASN A 160 -8.78 -7.48 10.73
N LEU A 161 -9.22 -8.74 10.60
CA LEU A 161 -8.44 -9.88 11.05
C LEU A 161 -7.14 -10.04 10.24
N THR A 162 -7.18 -9.81 8.93
CA THR A 162 -5.99 -9.80 8.07
C THR A 162 -5.03 -8.66 8.44
N ALA A 163 -5.55 -7.47 8.74
CA ALA A 163 -4.74 -6.32 9.13
C ALA A 163 -3.95 -6.57 10.43
N LYS A 164 -4.61 -7.16 11.43
CA LYS A 164 -3.98 -7.53 12.70
C LYS A 164 -2.78 -8.48 12.58
N LEU A 165 -2.74 -9.34 11.54
CA LEU A 165 -1.58 -10.23 11.33
C LEU A 165 -0.28 -9.43 11.24
N HIS A 166 -0.27 -8.34 10.47
CA HIS A 166 0.94 -7.54 10.28
C HIS A 166 1.07 -6.39 11.27
N GLN A 167 -0.05 -5.86 11.79
CA GLN A 167 -0.04 -4.74 12.74
C GLN A 167 0.30 -5.17 14.17
N GLU A 168 -0.24 -6.30 14.61
CA GLU A 168 -0.16 -6.76 16.01
C GLU A 168 0.69 -8.03 16.15
N LEU A 169 0.59 -8.96 15.19
CA LEU A 169 1.22 -10.28 15.29
C LEU A 169 2.57 -10.40 14.54
N ASN A 170 3.07 -9.30 13.96
CA ASN A 170 4.38 -9.20 13.29
C ASN A 170 4.57 -10.17 12.10
N TYR A 171 3.49 -10.51 11.39
CA TYR A 171 3.57 -11.18 10.10
C TYR A 171 4.00 -10.25 8.98
N ASP A 172 4.61 -10.82 7.95
CA ASP A 172 4.84 -10.08 6.73
C ASP A 172 3.49 -9.72 6.06
N PRO A 173 3.26 -8.44 5.67
CA PRO A 173 1.99 -8.01 5.10
C PRO A 173 1.60 -8.78 3.82
N TYR A 174 2.55 -9.03 2.91
CA TYR A 174 2.29 -9.77 1.67
C TYR A 174 1.96 -11.21 1.97
N TRP A 175 2.71 -11.82 2.89
CA TRP A 175 2.41 -13.17 3.36
C TRP A 175 1.01 -13.26 3.98
N ALA A 176 0.63 -12.29 4.83
CA ALA A 176 -0.66 -12.27 5.51
C ALA A 176 -1.82 -12.20 4.50
N ILE A 177 -1.73 -11.31 3.51
CA ILE A 177 -2.74 -11.19 2.47
C ILE A 177 -2.83 -12.48 1.65
N ASN A 178 -1.71 -12.97 1.12
CA ASN A 178 -1.67 -14.20 0.33
C ASN A 178 -2.20 -15.42 1.11
N GLU A 179 -1.85 -15.54 2.39
CA GLU A 179 -2.29 -16.65 3.22
C GLU A 179 -3.78 -16.59 3.53
N THR A 180 -4.33 -15.40 3.80
CA THR A 180 -5.76 -15.22 4.02
C THR A 180 -6.58 -15.44 2.74
N SER A 181 -6.09 -15.01 1.57
CA SER A 181 -6.67 -15.34 0.26
C SER A 181 -6.67 -16.85 0.02
N ARG A 182 -5.56 -17.54 0.33
CA ARG A 182 -5.47 -19.00 0.23
C ARG A 182 -6.47 -19.71 1.14
N ILE A 183 -6.72 -19.19 2.35
CA ILE A 183 -7.77 -19.72 3.24
C ILE A 183 -9.14 -19.55 2.59
N PHE A 184 -9.40 -18.39 2.00
CA PHE A 184 -10.66 -18.07 1.35
C PHE A 184 -10.95 -18.97 0.14
N SER A 185 -9.97 -19.17 -0.75
CA SER A 185 -10.07 -20.08 -1.90
C SER A 185 -10.35 -21.52 -1.46
N LYS A 186 -9.67 -22.00 -0.40
CA LYS A 186 -9.92 -23.32 0.19
C LYS A 186 -11.34 -23.46 0.73
N VAL A 187 -11.88 -22.41 1.35
CA VAL A 187 -13.26 -22.41 1.86
C VAL A 187 -14.27 -22.46 0.72
N ARG A 188 -14.05 -21.70 -0.36
CA ARG A 188 -14.90 -21.70 -1.56
C ARG A 188 -14.72 -22.95 -2.43
N GLY A 189 -13.70 -23.77 -2.18
CA GLY A 189 -13.41 -24.96 -2.99
C GLY A 189 -12.86 -24.63 -4.38
N VAL A 190 -12.31 -23.42 -4.56
CA VAL A 190 -11.69 -22.99 -5.83
C VAL A 190 -10.17 -23.13 -5.73
N GLU A 191 -9.54 -23.44 -6.86
CA GLU A 191 -8.08 -23.46 -6.94
C GLU A 191 -7.54 -22.04 -6.71
N TYR A 192 -6.49 -21.94 -5.89
CA TYR A 192 -5.82 -20.66 -5.66
C TYR A 192 -4.76 -20.48 -6.75
N ASP A 193 -5.01 -19.57 -7.70
CA ASP A 193 -4.01 -19.06 -8.61
C ASP A 193 -3.06 -18.18 -7.79
N GLY A 194 -1.91 -18.73 -7.44
CA GLY A 194 -0.92 -18.05 -6.60
C GLY A 194 -0.22 -16.88 -7.30
N ASP A 195 -0.96 -16.02 -8.01
CA ASP A 195 -0.49 -14.78 -8.59
C ASP A 195 0.06 -13.92 -7.45
N ASN A 196 1.39 -13.99 -7.32
CA ASN A 196 2.13 -13.45 -6.21
C ASN A 196 1.90 -11.93 -6.18
N LEU A 197 1.23 -11.45 -5.13
CA LEU A 197 0.93 -10.03 -4.92
C LEU A 197 2.20 -9.17 -4.73
N GLU A 198 3.41 -9.74 -4.88
CA GLU A 198 4.72 -9.09 -4.91
C GLU A 198 4.81 -7.89 -5.87
N TRP A 199 3.92 -7.79 -6.86
CA TRP A 199 3.90 -6.69 -7.83
C TRP A 199 3.10 -5.45 -7.41
N TYR A 200 2.30 -5.53 -6.36
CA TYR A 200 1.60 -4.36 -5.82
C TYR A 200 2.49 -3.74 -4.74
N ASP A 201 3.13 -2.62 -5.05
CA ASP A 201 3.87 -1.82 -4.06
C ASP A 201 2.86 -1.23 -3.06
N LEU A 202 2.56 -2.01 -2.01
CA LEU A 202 1.77 -1.57 -0.85
C LEU A 202 2.66 -0.58 -0.09
N GLY A 203 2.73 0.64 -0.60
CA GLY A 203 3.70 1.67 -0.22
C GLY A 203 3.90 1.74 1.29
N GLU A 204 5.15 1.96 1.71
CA GLU A 204 5.47 2.23 3.11
C GLU A 204 4.53 3.32 3.64
N CYS A 205 3.59 2.97 4.51
CA CYS A 205 2.74 3.94 5.17
C CYS A 205 3.66 4.88 5.97
N ASP A 206 3.90 6.07 5.44
CA ASP A 206 4.69 7.10 6.11
C ASP A 206 4.05 7.39 7.48
N ASN A 207 4.78 7.08 8.56
CA ASN A 207 4.38 7.31 9.96
C ASN A 207 4.21 8.79 10.35
N SER A 208 4.06 9.70 9.38
CA SER A 208 3.79 11.13 9.61
C SER A 208 2.30 11.43 9.83
N MET A 209 1.41 10.44 9.72
CA MET A 209 -0.04 10.59 10.00
C MET A 209 -0.55 9.51 10.97
N GLU A 210 0.26 9.12 11.95
CA GLU A 210 -0.10 8.13 12.99
C GLU A 210 -1.28 8.54 13.90
N GLY A 211 -1.74 9.80 13.82
CA GLY A 211 -2.88 10.29 14.60
C GLY A 211 -4.27 10.11 13.97
N LEU A 212 -4.36 9.75 12.68
CA LEU A 212 -5.64 9.68 11.95
C LEU A 212 -5.90 8.34 11.23
N TYR A 213 -4.89 7.46 11.13
CA TYR A 213 -5.02 6.14 10.48
C TYR A 213 -5.00 4.94 11.44
N THR A 214 -4.86 5.17 12.75
CA THR A 214 -4.81 4.10 13.78
C THR A 214 -6.19 3.74 14.35
N LYS A 215 -7.29 4.17 13.71
CA LYS A 215 -8.64 3.69 14.00
C LYS A 215 -9.33 3.26 12.72
N LYS A 216 -9.37 1.93 12.52
CA LYS A 216 -10.19 1.19 11.55
C LYS A 216 -9.70 1.37 10.11
N CYS A 217 -9.01 0.34 9.61
CA CYS A 217 -8.54 0.24 8.23
C CYS A 217 -9.76 0.19 7.30
N ILE A 218 -10.18 1.35 6.82
CA ILE A 218 -11.07 1.49 5.68
C ILE A 218 -10.38 2.46 4.73
N SER A 219 -10.11 1.94 3.52
CA SER A 219 -9.82 2.65 2.27
C SER A 219 -8.50 2.17 1.68
N MET A 220 -8.57 1.00 1.04
CA MET A 220 -7.85 0.60 -0.17
C MET A 220 -8.03 -0.91 -0.27
N ASP A 221 -9.14 -1.36 -0.88
CA ASP A 221 -9.31 -2.71 -1.44
C ASP A 221 -10.63 -2.76 -2.22
N SER A 222 -10.80 -1.83 -3.17
CA SER A 222 -11.88 -1.87 -4.16
C SER A 222 -11.37 -2.28 -5.54
N ASN A 223 -10.22 -2.98 -5.60
CA ASN A 223 -9.59 -3.46 -6.85
C ASN A 223 -9.04 -4.90 -6.73
N ILE A 224 -9.56 -5.71 -5.80
CA ILE A 224 -9.25 -7.14 -5.74
C ILE A 224 -10.58 -7.90 -5.63
N PHE A 225 -11.36 -7.86 -6.71
CA PHE A 225 -12.28 -8.90 -7.17
C PHE A 225 -12.46 -8.71 -8.68
#